data_AF-A0A431USC2-F1
#
_entry.id   AF-A0A431USC2-F1
#
_cell.length_a   1.000
_cell.length_b   1.000
_cell.length_c   1.000
_cell.angle_alpha   90.00
_cell.angle_beta   90.00
_cell.angle_gamma   90.00
#
_symmetry.space_group_name_H-M   'P 1'
#
loop_
_entity.id
_entity.type
_entity.pdbx_description
1 polymer ?
#
loop_
_entity_poly.entity_id
_entity_poly.type
_entity_poly.pdbx_seq_one_letter_code
_entity_poly.pdbx_strand_id
1 'polypeptide(L)'
;MRRKWIVTVLIAVIGVVFLTMYLNQSNTKAHPNVIIETQISPVDDKTYDSIGSLEYVKNPEKDNFKLLKSLVKVTYPKNVQNVEIEFSKTYKELLGDDIYWTGEIWEYPHPDDNTIEHYHEIIIYTGETNEQQLKDMLSKGTMKVTWKENEKVISEKHTLDEAVLFKK
;
A
#
# COMPACT_ATOMS: atom_id res chain seq x y z
N MET A 1 -11.96 -59.87 21.95
CA MET A 1 -10.73 -59.57 21.18
C MET A 1 -10.97 -58.54 20.06
N ARG A 2 -12.00 -58.70 19.20
CA ARG A 2 -12.33 -57.80 18.07
C ARG A 2 -12.55 -56.31 18.42
N ARG A 3 -13.17 -56.00 19.56
CA ARG A 3 -13.43 -54.62 20.02
C ARG A 3 -12.15 -53.80 20.30
N LYS A 4 -11.08 -54.44 20.79
CA LYS A 4 -9.81 -53.76 21.09
C LYS A 4 -9.07 -53.34 19.82
N TRP A 5 -9.11 -54.18 18.79
CA TRP A 5 -8.53 -53.89 17.48
C TRP A 5 -9.22 -52.73 16.76
N ILE A 6 -10.54 -52.62 16.85
CA ILE A 6 -11.30 -51.51 16.26
C ILE A 6 -10.90 -50.17 16.92
N VAL A 7 -10.74 -50.15 18.25
CA VAL A 7 -10.34 -48.94 18.98
C VAL A 7 -8.91 -48.52 18.62
N THR A 8 -7.97 -49.47 18.50
CA THR A 8 -6.59 -49.16 18.09
C THR A 8 -6.52 -48.60 16.67
N VAL A 9 -7.28 -49.16 15.72
CA VAL A 9 -7.35 -48.64 14.34
C VAL A 9 -7.96 -47.24 14.31
N LEU A 10 -9.01 -46.99 15.10
CA LEU A 10 -9.63 -45.66 15.17
C LEU A 10 -8.66 -44.60 15.70
N ILE A 11 -7.90 -44.91 16.74
CA ILE A 11 -6.91 -43.98 17.32
C ILE A 11 -5.80 -43.69 16.29
N ALA A 12 -5.33 -44.69 15.55
CA ALA A 12 -4.32 -44.51 14.52
C ALA A 12 -4.82 -43.61 13.38
N VAL A 13 -6.05 -43.81 12.91
CA VAL A 13 -6.67 -42.97 11.86
C VAL A 13 -6.83 -41.52 12.32
N ILE A 14 -7.29 -41.31 13.56
CA ILE A 14 -7.41 -39.97 14.14
C ILE A 14 -6.04 -39.29 14.25
N GLY A 15 -5.01 -40.02 14.69
CA GLY A 15 -3.64 -39.51 14.76
C GLY A 15 -3.10 -39.05 13.40
N VAL A 16 -3.36 -39.81 12.33
CA VAL A 16 -2.97 -39.43 10.96
C VAL A 16 -3.71 -38.18 10.49
N VAL A 17 -5.00 -38.04 10.80
CA VAL A 17 -5.77 -36.83 10.45
C VAL A 17 -5.25 -35.59 11.18
N PHE A 18 -4.92 -35.69 12.46
CA PHE A 18 -4.31 -34.58 13.20
C PHE A 18 -2.91 -34.24 12.69
N LEU A 19 -2.12 -35.23 12.29
CA LEU A 19 -0.79 -35.02 11.71
C LEU A 19 -0.87 -34.30 10.36
N THR A 20 -1.81 -34.69 9.48
CA THR A 20 -1.99 -34.02 8.17
C THR A 20 -2.58 -32.62 8.31
N MET A 21 -3.44 -32.38 9.31
CA MET A 21 -3.89 -31.03 9.67
C MET A 21 -2.75 -30.15 10.18
N TYR A 22 -1.91 -30.66 11.07
CA TYR A 22 -0.77 -29.93 11.61
C TYR A 22 0.25 -29.58 10.52
N LEU A 23 0.57 -30.53 9.63
CA LEU A 23 1.45 -30.29 8.48
C LEU A 23 0.84 -29.35 7.43
N ASN A 24 -0.49 -29.25 7.33
CA ASN A 24 -1.15 -28.28 6.45
C ASN A 24 -1.27 -26.88 7.06
N GLN A 25 -1.19 -26.73 8.38
CA GLN A 25 -1.25 -25.41 9.03
C GLN A 25 0.02 -24.57 8.76
N SER A 26 1.17 -25.21 8.54
CA SER A 26 2.40 -24.56 8.06
C SER A 26 2.35 -24.14 6.59
N ASN A 27 1.31 -24.50 5.84
CA ASN A 27 1.05 -24.04 4.46
C ASN A 27 0.13 -22.80 4.41
N THR A 28 0.04 -22.04 5.51
CA THR A 28 -0.49 -20.68 5.46
C THR A 28 0.49 -19.86 4.60
N LYS A 29 0.11 -19.61 3.35
CA LYS A 29 0.93 -18.93 2.34
C LYS A 29 1.53 -17.66 2.94
N ALA A 30 2.85 -17.57 2.94
CA ALA A 30 3.62 -16.46 3.45
C ALA A 30 3.60 -15.34 2.40
N HIS A 31 2.49 -14.62 2.31
CA HIS A 31 2.34 -13.49 1.39
C HIS A 31 2.67 -12.18 2.10
N PRO A 32 3.32 -11.23 1.42
CA PRO A 32 3.43 -9.86 1.91
C PRO A 32 2.04 -9.28 2.19
N ASN A 33 1.93 -8.54 3.29
CA ASN A 33 0.79 -7.69 3.57
C ASN A 33 1.08 -6.28 3.04
N VAL A 34 0.20 -5.78 2.19
CA VAL A 34 0.34 -4.48 1.54
C VAL A 34 -0.75 -3.55 2.08
N ILE A 35 -0.32 -2.43 2.64
CA ILE A 35 -1.19 -1.35 3.10
C ILE A 35 -0.91 -0.14 2.23
N ILE A 36 -1.95 0.37 1.59
CA ILE A 36 -1.91 1.61 0.82
C ILE A 36 -2.87 2.55 1.52
N GLU A 37 -2.41 3.73 1.91
CA GLU A 37 -3.23 4.76 2.51
C GLU A 37 -2.92 6.07 1.81
N THR A 38 -3.94 6.73 1.26
CA THR A 38 -3.77 8.07 0.69
C THR A 38 -4.77 9.00 1.34
N GLN A 39 -4.27 10.07 1.95
CA GLN A 39 -5.07 11.10 2.59
C GLN A 39 -4.92 12.41 1.83
N ILE A 40 -6.04 13.06 1.53
CA ILE A 40 -6.07 14.43 1.00
C ILE A 40 -6.77 15.32 2.03
N SER A 41 -6.10 16.39 2.45
CA SER A 41 -6.60 17.32 3.47
C SER A 41 -6.29 18.78 3.10
N PRO A 42 -7.00 19.77 3.65
CA PRO A 42 -6.56 21.17 3.56
C PRO A 42 -5.13 21.35 4.06
N VAL A 43 -4.38 22.25 3.42
CA VAL A 43 -3.09 22.71 3.98
C VAL A 43 -3.35 23.56 5.22
N ASP A 44 -2.41 23.55 6.18
CA ASP A 44 -2.43 24.50 7.29
C ASP A 44 -1.88 25.88 6.86
N ASP A 45 -2.01 26.89 7.72
CA ASP A 45 -1.55 28.26 7.41
C ASP A 45 -0.06 28.30 7.12
N LYS A 46 0.74 27.59 7.94
CA LYS A 46 2.20 27.56 7.80
C LYS A 46 2.65 26.95 6.48
N THR A 47 2.00 25.86 6.08
CA THR A 47 2.26 25.18 4.80
C THR A 47 1.88 26.11 3.66
N TYR A 48 0.70 26.74 3.72
CA TYR A 48 0.25 27.69 2.70
C TYR A 48 1.21 28.88 2.54
N ASP A 49 1.66 29.48 3.64
CA ASP A 49 2.62 30.60 3.64
C ASP A 49 3.98 30.21 3.05
N SER A 50 4.32 28.91 3.04
CA SER A 50 5.55 28.39 2.43
C SER A 50 5.42 28.09 0.94
N ILE A 51 4.20 28.13 0.37
CA ILE A 51 3.96 27.88 -1.05
C ILE A 51 4.48 29.07 -1.85
N GLY A 52 5.54 28.85 -2.63
CA GLY A 52 6.03 29.83 -3.59
C GLY A 52 5.17 29.87 -4.86
N SER A 53 5.36 30.92 -5.67
CA SER A 53 4.77 31.05 -7.01
C SER A 53 3.24 31.18 -7.07
N LEU A 54 2.61 31.62 -5.98
CA LEU A 54 1.17 31.88 -5.91
C LEU A 54 0.71 32.94 -6.92
N GLU A 55 1.59 33.87 -7.32
CA GLU A 55 1.33 34.93 -8.28
C GLU A 55 1.05 34.43 -9.71
N TYR A 56 1.38 33.17 -10.02
CA TYR A 56 1.12 32.55 -11.32
C TYR A 56 -0.13 31.67 -11.33
N VAL A 57 -0.84 31.58 -10.21
CA VAL A 57 -2.04 30.76 -10.05
C VAL A 57 -3.29 31.61 -10.24
N LYS A 58 -4.25 31.09 -11.02
CA LYS A 58 -5.50 31.81 -11.33
C LYS A 58 -6.30 32.16 -10.07
N ASN A 59 -6.39 31.22 -9.13
CA ASN A 59 -7.17 31.32 -7.90
C ASN A 59 -6.26 30.92 -6.72
N PRO A 60 -5.39 31.81 -6.22
CA PRO A 60 -4.36 31.45 -5.26
C PRO A 60 -4.89 31.21 -3.84
N GLU A 61 -6.20 31.20 -3.60
CA GLU A 61 -6.79 31.03 -2.27
C GLU A 61 -6.37 29.70 -1.62
N LYS A 62 -6.08 29.74 -0.32
CA LYS A 62 -5.67 28.58 0.47
C LYS A 62 -6.57 27.36 0.31
N ASP A 63 -7.88 27.56 0.17
CA ASP A 63 -8.84 26.47 0.02
C ASP A 63 -8.64 25.63 -1.25
N ASN A 64 -7.96 26.21 -2.25
CA ASN A 64 -7.58 25.52 -3.49
C ASN A 64 -6.29 24.72 -3.37
N PHE A 65 -5.60 24.77 -2.23
CA PHE A 65 -4.40 23.97 -1.98
C PHE A 65 -4.71 22.86 -0.97
N LYS A 66 -4.29 21.64 -1.30
CA LYS A 66 -4.44 20.47 -0.44
C LYS A 66 -3.10 19.78 -0.24
N LEU A 67 -2.98 19.11 0.90
CA LEU A 67 -1.89 18.22 1.22
C LEU A 67 -2.33 16.79 0.95
N LEU A 68 -1.67 16.13 0.01
CA LEU A 68 -1.78 14.71 -0.28
C LEU A 68 -0.65 13.97 0.45
N LYS A 69 -1.04 13.11 1.38
CA LYS A 69 -0.14 12.20 2.10
C LYS A 69 -0.41 10.78 1.65
N SER A 70 0.59 10.11 1.09
CA SER A 70 0.47 8.69 0.75
C SER A 70 1.49 7.87 1.54
N LEU A 71 1.01 6.78 2.11
CA LEU A 71 1.81 5.75 2.74
C LEU A 71 1.55 4.44 2.01
N VAL A 72 2.62 3.86 1.48
CA VAL A 72 2.64 2.47 1.06
C VAL A 72 3.52 1.72 2.04
N LYS A 73 2.96 0.72 2.71
CA LYS A 73 3.66 -0.14 3.64
C LYS A 73 3.55 -1.59 3.20
N VAL A 74 4.69 -2.24 3.01
CA VAL A 74 4.77 -3.67 2.70
C VAL A 74 5.49 -4.37 3.83
N THR A 75 4.76 -5.21 4.56
CA THR A 75 5.33 -6.07 5.61
C THR A 75 5.34 -7.51 5.11
N TYR A 76 6.47 -8.20 5.21
CA TYR A 76 6.64 -9.54 4.66
C TYR A 76 7.15 -10.57 5.68
N PRO A 77 6.78 -11.85 5.54
CA PRO A 77 7.32 -12.92 6.40
C PRO A 77 8.82 -13.17 6.19
N LYS A 78 9.49 -13.75 7.19
CA LYS A 78 10.95 -14.03 7.15
C LYS A 78 11.41 -14.93 5.99
N ASN A 79 10.53 -15.77 5.47
CA ASN A 79 10.84 -16.68 4.35
C ASN A 79 10.65 -16.04 2.97
N VAL A 80 10.16 -14.80 2.92
CA VAL A 80 10.08 -13.99 1.71
C VAL A 80 11.38 -13.20 1.55
N GLN A 81 11.89 -13.15 0.32
CA GLN A 81 13.12 -12.44 -0.02
C GLN A 81 12.91 -11.57 -1.24
N ASN A 82 13.82 -10.60 -1.44
CA ASN A 82 13.87 -9.73 -2.62
C ASN A 82 12.53 -9.04 -2.87
N VAL A 83 11.96 -8.43 -1.82
CA VAL A 83 10.74 -7.63 -1.95
C VAL A 83 11.10 -6.32 -2.66
N GLU A 84 10.38 -6.04 -3.73
CA GLU A 84 10.55 -4.85 -4.56
C GLU A 84 9.19 -4.21 -4.83
N ILE A 85 9.15 -2.88 -4.81
CA ILE A 85 7.94 -2.08 -5.02
C ILE A 85 8.19 -1.18 -6.23
N GLU A 86 7.36 -1.34 -7.25
CA GLU A 86 7.45 -0.56 -8.49
C GLU A 86 6.16 0.24 -8.69
N PHE A 87 6.27 1.56 -8.87
CA PHE A 87 5.14 2.40 -9.28
C PHE A 87 5.11 2.56 -10.79
N SER A 88 3.95 2.33 -11.40
CA SER A 88 3.75 2.51 -12.85
C SER A 88 3.86 3.96 -13.31
N LYS A 89 3.55 4.91 -12.42
CA LYS A 89 3.59 6.36 -12.64
C LYS A 89 3.89 7.07 -11.33
N THR A 90 4.59 8.19 -11.41
CA THR A 90 4.73 9.15 -10.32
C THR A 90 3.42 9.90 -10.09
N TYR A 91 3.24 10.47 -8.89
CA TYR A 91 2.10 11.35 -8.62
C TYR A 91 2.03 12.56 -9.56
N LYS A 92 3.19 13.11 -9.96
CA LYS A 92 3.25 14.19 -10.94
C LYS A 92 2.66 13.77 -12.30
N GLU A 93 2.99 12.57 -12.77
CA GLU A 93 2.42 12.03 -14.03
C GLU A 93 0.93 11.68 -13.93
N LEU A 94 0.45 11.34 -12.72
CA LEU A 94 -0.97 11.03 -12.49
C LEU A 94 -1.84 12.29 -12.42
N LEU A 95 -1.35 13.31 -11.72
CA LEU A 95 -2.09 14.54 -11.44
C LEU A 95 -1.88 15.60 -12.55
N GLY A 96 -0.75 15.56 -13.25
CA GLY A 96 -0.38 16.56 -14.24
C GLY A 96 0.17 17.85 -13.63
N ASP A 97 0.79 18.69 -14.46
CA ASP A 97 1.43 19.95 -14.03
C ASP A 97 0.43 21.00 -13.52
N ASP A 98 -0.84 20.90 -13.90
CA ASP A 98 -1.89 21.83 -13.44
C ASP A 98 -2.32 21.57 -11.99
N ILE A 99 -2.17 20.34 -11.49
CA ILE A 99 -2.62 19.94 -10.15
C ILE A 99 -1.43 19.67 -9.23
N TYR A 100 -0.38 19.03 -9.73
CA TYR A 100 0.82 18.79 -8.94
C TYR A 100 1.59 20.10 -8.73
N TRP A 101 1.79 20.49 -7.48
CA TRP A 101 2.56 21.70 -7.17
C TRP A 101 4.01 21.36 -6.81
N THR A 102 4.19 20.66 -5.69
CA THR A 102 5.49 20.22 -5.21
C THR A 102 5.30 19.00 -4.32
N GLY A 103 6.35 18.22 -4.10
CA GLY A 103 6.27 17.11 -3.18
C GLY A 103 7.61 16.46 -2.90
N GLU A 104 7.62 15.74 -1.80
CA GLU A 104 8.77 15.02 -1.28
C GLU A 104 8.42 13.53 -1.20
N ILE A 105 9.44 12.70 -1.42
CA ILE A 105 9.33 11.25 -1.43
C ILE A 105 10.41 10.70 -0.51
N TRP A 106 10.01 9.80 0.37
CA TRP A 106 10.91 9.10 1.26
C TRP A 106 10.67 7.61 1.20
N GLU A 107 11.75 6.84 1.24
CA GLU A 107 11.73 5.40 1.36
C GLU A 107 12.44 5.02 2.66
N TYR A 108 11.75 4.25 3.50
CA TYR A 108 12.25 3.79 4.78
C TYR A 108 12.26 2.25 4.80
N PRO A 109 13.42 1.63 4.48
CA PRO A 109 13.59 0.20 4.70
C PRO A 109 13.78 -0.08 6.20
N HIS A 110 12.94 -0.96 6.75
CA HIS A 110 13.02 -1.47 8.11
C HIS A 110 13.36 -2.97 8.08
N PRO A 111 14.63 -3.33 7.86
CA PRO A 111 15.03 -4.73 7.66
C PRO A 111 14.77 -5.60 8.89
N ASP A 112 14.90 -5.06 10.10
CA ASP A 112 14.66 -5.79 11.35
C ASP A 112 13.18 -6.20 11.51
N ASP A 113 12.28 -5.41 10.94
CA ASP A 113 10.83 -5.60 10.98
C ASP A 113 10.26 -6.22 9.69
N ASN A 114 11.13 -6.62 8.75
CA ASN A 114 10.76 -7.08 7.41
C ASN A 114 9.71 -6.18 6.76
N THR A 115 9.95 -4.86 6.79
CA THR A 115 9.00 -3.85 6.33
C THR A 115 9.70 -2.86 5.40
N ILE A 116 9.01 -2.43 4.35
CA ILE A 116 9.41 -1.32 3.48
C ILE A 116 8.26 -0.31 3.49
N GLU A 117 8.57 0.96 3.74
CA GLU A 117 7.61 2.06 3.70
C GLU A 117 8.01 3.09 2.65
N HIS A 118 7.08 3.45 1.76
CA HIS A 118 7.19 4.61 0.89
C HIS A 118 6.23 5.68 1.38
N TYR A 119 6.77 6.85 1.69
CA TYR A 119 6.00 8.00 2.12
C TYR A 119 6.08 9.11 1.07
N HIS A 120 4.93 9.67 0.72
CA HIS A 120 4.82 10.81 -0.17
C HIS A 120 4.06 11.93 0.54
N GLU A 121 4.63 13.13 0.54
CA GLU A 121 3.94 14.35 0.98
C GLU A 121 3.96 15.36 -0.17
N ILE A 122 2.78 15.67 -0.69
CA ILE A 122 2.62 16.41 -1.94
C ILE A 122 1.61 17.54 -1.72
N ILE A 123 1.99 18.75 -2.10
CA ILE A 123 1.07 19.88 -2.21
C ILE A 123 0.45 19.82 -3.60
N ILE A 124 -0.88 19.85 -3.64
CA ILE A 124 -1.66 19.88 -4.88
C ILE A 124 -2.52 21.14 -4.93
N TYR A 125 -2.66 21.71 -6.13
CA TYR A 125 -3.61 22.77 -6.44
C TYR A 125 -4.86 22.15 -7.05
N THR A 126 -5.97 22.14 -6.31
CA THR A 126 -7.21 21.52 -6.76
C THR A 126 -8.03 22.47 -7.62
N GLY A 127 -8.03 23.78 -7.36
CA GLY A 127 -8.84 24.75 -8.11
C GLY A 127 -10.30 24.28 -8.24
N GLU A 128 -10.75 24.05 -9.48
CA GLU A 128 -12.10 23.54 -9.80
C GLU A 128 -12.23 22.00 -9.78
N THR A 129 -11.12 21.29 -9.55
CA THR A 129 -11.05 19.83 -9.53
C THR A 129 -11.70 19.29 -8.25
N ASN A 130 -12.71 18.44 -8.42
CA ASN A 130 -13.41 17.81 -7.30
C ASN A 130 -12.77 16.48 -6.85
N GLU A 131 -13.20 15.98 -5.69
CA GLU A 131 -12.68 14.74 -5.10
C GLU A 131 -12.77 13.52 -6.02
N GLN A 132 -13.85 13.40 -6.81
CA GLN A 132 -14.02 12.27 -7.71
C GLN A 132 -13.02 12.32 -8.86
N GLN A 133 -12.78 13.51 -9.44
CA GLN A 133 -11.77 13.69 -10.48
C GLN A 133 -10.36 13.37 -9.95
N LEU A 134 -10.05 13.76 -8.72
CA LEU A 134 -8.78 13.40 -8.08
C LEU A 134 -8.66 11.89 -7.89
N LYS A 135 -9.71 11.20 -7.42
CA LYS A 135 -9.73 9.73 -7.34
C LYS A 135 -9.52 9.09 -8.71
N ASP A 136 -10.20 9.58 -9.75
CA ASP A 136 -10.09 9.07 -11.12
C ASP A 136 -8.69 9.30 -11.72
N MET A 137 -7.98 10.33 -11.30
CA MET A 137 -6.58 10.55 -11.67
C MET A 137 -5.65 9.55 -10.97
N LEU A 138 -5.85 9.35 -9.67
CA LEU A 138 -5.04 8.43 -8.86
C LEU A 138 -5.27 6.96 -9.22
N SER A 139 -6.49 6.57 -9.59
CA SER A 139 -6.83 5.18 -9.98
C SER A 139 -6.12 4.70 -11.24
N LYS A 140 -5.59 5.62 -12.05
CA LYS A 140 -4.74 5.30 -13.21
C LYS A 140 -3.34 4.84 -12.80
N GLY A 141 -2.96 5.08 -11.55
CA GLY A 141 -1.72 4.63 -10.95
C GLY A 141 -1.87 3.22 -10.41
N THR A 142 -0.96 2.35 -10.82
CA THR A 142 -0.79 1.03 -10.21
C THR A 142 0.57 0.91 -9.55
N MET A 143 0.61 0.17 -8.46
CA MET A 143 1.81 -0.28 -7.78
C MET A 143 1.92 -1.79 -7.96
N LYS A 144 3.12 -2.27 -8.23
CA LYS A 144 3.44 -3.70 -8.33
C LYS A 144 4.40 -4.07 -7.21
N VAL A 145 4.03 -5.05 -6.40
CA VAL A 145 4.91 -5.64 -5.38
C VAL A 145 5.41 -6.97 -5.94
N THR A 146 6.72 -7.13 -6.02
CA THR A 146 7.37 -8.37 -6.49
C THR A 146 8.17 -8.97 -5.36
N TRP A 147 8.11 -10.29 -5.18
CA TRP A 147 8.90 -10.99 -4.16
C TRP A 147 9.25 -12.41 -4.59
N LYS A 148 10.19 -13.03 -3.87
CA LYS A 148 10.61 -14.41 -4.07
C LYS A 148 10.15 -15.28 -2.90
N GLU A 149 9.42 -16.36 -3.21
CA GLU A 149 9.01 -17.39 -2.26
C GLU A 149 9.40 -18.76 -2.83
N ASN A 150 10.20 -19.55 -2.09
CA ASN A 150 10.65 -20.89 -2.50
C ASN A 150 11.23 -20.93 -3.93
N GLU A 151 12.12 -19.98 -4.22
CA GLU A 151 12.73 -19.76 -5.53
C GLU A 151 11.83 -19.27 -6.66
N LYS A 152 10.52 -19.21 -6.44
CA LYS A 152 9.55 -18.67 -7.40
C LYS A 152 9.38 -17.17 -7.21
N VAL A 153 9.44 -16.44 -8.31
CA VAL A 153 9.08 -15.01 -8.34
C VAL A 153 7.56 -14.89 -8.43
N ILE A 154 6.99 -14.09 -7.54
CA ILE A 154 5.56 -13.79 -7.44
C ILE A 154 5.41 -12.27 -7.52
N SER A 155 4.33 -11.80 -8.15
CA SER A 155 4.02 -10.37 -8.20
C SER A 155 2.53 -10.11 -7.99
N GLU A 156 2.21 -9.04 -7.27
CA GLU A 156 0.86 -8.55 -7.04
C GLU A 156 0.75 -7.10 -7.51
N LYS A 157 -0.43 -6.70 -7.99
CA LYS A 157 -0.71 -5.33 -8.46
C LYS A 157 -1.84 -4.73 -7.66
N HIS A 158 -1.68 -3.47 -7.27
CA HIS A 158 -2.65 -2.70 -6.50
C HIS A 158 -2.89 -1.35 -7.19
N THR A 159 -4.12 -0.83 -7.12
CA THR A 159 -4.40 0.53 -7.60
C THR A 159 -4.22 1.53 -6.46
N LEU A 160 -3.75 2.74 -6.78
CA LEU A 160 -3.44 3.75 -5.75
C LEU A 160 -4.69 4.42 -5.16
N ASP A 161 -5.88 4.15 -5.70
CA ASP A 161 -7.16 4.69 -5.24
C ASP A 161 -7.86 3.82 -4.17
N GLU A 162 -7.35 2.61 -3.89
CA GLU A 162 -7.99 1.61 -3.01
C GLU A 162 -8.34 2.16 -1.61
N ALA A 163 -7.62 3.17 -1.12
CA ALA A 163 -7.85 3.78 0.18
C ALA A 163 -7.63 5.31 0.19
N VAL A 164 -8.21 6.02 -0.78
CA VAL A 164 -8.18 7.50 -0.78
C VAL A 164 -9.23 8.06 0.19
N LEU A 165 -8.77 8.76 1.23
CA LEU A 165 -9.57 9.42 2.24
C LEU A 165 -9.45 10.94 2.14
N PHE A 166 -10.60 11.61 2.03
CA PHE A 166 -10.69 13.07 2.06
C PHE A 166 -11.01 13.52 3.48
N LYS A 167 -10.11 14.26 4.11
CA LYS A 167 -10.35 14.89 5.42
C LYS A 167 -10.82 16.32 5.22
N LYS A 168 -11.80 16.72 6.01
CA LYS A 168 -12.36 18.07 6.03
C LYS A 168 -11.55 18.97 6.95
#